data_AF-A0A9D1U8H7-F1
#
_entry.id   AF-A0A9D1U8H7-F1
#
_cell.length_a   1.000
_cell.length_b   1.000
_cell.length_c   1.000
_cell.angle_alpha   90.00
_cell.angle_beta   90.00
_cell.angle_gamma   90.00
#
_symmetry.space_group_name_H-M   'P 1'
#
loop_
_entity.id
_entity.type
_entity.pdbx_description
1 polymer ?
#
loop_
_entity_poly.entity_id
_entity_poly.type
_entity_poly.pdbx_seq_one_letter_code
_entity_poly.pdbx_strand_id
1 'polypeptide(L)'
;MDVEAALAHLRRIPALAVAIETAGPAAWPGEDDPFTALAKGLVRRAAPEAFPFVWAALLEAVGALSPEGLREAGDVPPFLGKKTAAALIGAAKAARTGSLERLFRCDTDEAVAYLCKLRGVDAPLAVEALIAAGRPDVLSPADPAVGRALRRLGVDVAEPGTFAAFRAACSPYGSVATLCLRACDEAARPVFPVEPDALCFLREKDKRLGVLIDRLGPLRRSTEPDLFAALVHAIIAQQISGRAAQSISDRLLEAAGALTAERLASLEPAVVRGCGLSERKVSYIRRLAEAVGSGGLDLETLRHTSDAEVIRRLADLDGIGVWTAEMLLIFSLCRPDVLSWGDFGIRRGMALLYGDRQLTRERFERRRRRYTPYGSVVSLYLWALAGMEDALARKVARG
;
A
#
# COMPACT_ATOMS: atom_id res chain seq x y z
N MET A 1 -0.81 2.75 -27.88
CA MET A 1 -2.25 2.45 -27.69
C MET A 1 -2.99 3.78 -27.63
N ASP A 2 -4.10 3.94 -28.35
CA ASP A 2 -4.93 5.14 -28.21
C ASP A 2 -5.72 5.05 -26.89
N VAL A 3 -5.20 5.74 -25.87
CA VAL A 3 -5.80 5.76 -24.53
C VAL A 3 -7.17 6.42 -24.56
N GLU A 4 -7.38 7.46 -25.37
CA GLU A 4 -8.67 8.14 -25.45
C GLU A 4 -9.73 7.24 -26.07
N ALA A 5 -9.38 6.51 -27.13
CA ALA A 5 -10.28 5.50 -27.70
C ALA A 5 -10.61 4.39 -26.70
N ALA A 6 -9.63 3.93 -25.91
CA ALA A 6 -9.84 2.95 -24.85
C ALA A 6 -10.80 3.46 -23.78
N LEU A 7 -10.58 4.68 -23.27
CA LEU A 7 -11.44 5.29 -22.25
C LEU A 7 -12.85 5.55 -22.79
N ALA A 8 -12.99 6.02 -24.03
CA ALA A 8 -14.28 6.23 -24.67
C ALA A 8 -15.08 4.93 -24.83
N HIS A 9 -14.40 3.82 -25.14
CA HIS A 9 -15.02 2.49 -25.20
C HIS A 9 -15.46 2.03 -23.81
N LEU A 10 -14.54 2.01 -22.84
CA LEU A 10 -14.80 1.48 -21.50
C LEU A 10 -15.84 2.30 -20.73
N ARG A 11 -15.98 3.61 -21.00
CA ARG A 11 -17.05 4.45 -20.41
C ARG A 11 -18.46 3.99 -20.77
N ARG A 12 -18.62 3.25 -21.88
CA ARG A 12 -19.93 2.69 -22.29
C ARG A 12 -20.32 1.48 -21.44
N ILE A 13 -19.40 0.93 -20.66
CA ILE A 13 -19.64 -0.18 -19.74
C ILE A 13 -20.04 0.46 -18.40
N PRO A 14 -21.31 0.37 -17.96
CA PRO A 14 -21.80 1.12 -16.79
C PRO A 14 -20.97 0.85 -15.52
N ALA A 15 -20.50 -0.39 -15.36
CA ALA A 15 -19.65 -0.81 -14.25
C ALA A 15 -18.28 -0.10 -14.21
N LEU A 16 -17.75 0.39 -15.34
CA LEU A 16 -16.41 0.99 -15.43
C LEU A 16 -16.41 2.53 -15.47
N ALA A 17 -17.55 3.18 -15.67
CA ALA A 17 -17.62 4.64 -15.77
C ALA A 17 -17.00 5.34 -14.54
N VAL A 18 -17.37 4.91 -13.34
CA VAL A 18 -16.84 5.43 -12.06
C VAL A 18 -15.35 5.12 -11.90
N ALA A 19 -14.92 3.92 -12.30
CA ALA A 19 -13.53 3.50 -12.21
C ALA A 19 -12.61 4.35 -13.10
N ILE A 20 -13.09 4.75 -14.28
CA ILE A 20 -12.36 5.58 -15.24
C ILE A 20 -12.18 7.00 -14.73
N GLU A 21 -13.23 7.62 -14.19
CA GLU A 21 -13.15 8.95 -13.59
C GLU A 21 -12.14 9.00 -12.45
N THR A 22 -12.06 7.89 -11.71
CA THR A 22 -11.19 7.76 -10.54
C THR A 22 -9.72 7.51 -10.91
N ALA A 23 -9.44 6.73 -11.95
CA ALA A 23 -8.07 6.41 -12.38
C ALA A 23 -7.31 7.64 -12.89
N GLY A 24 -8.00 8.52 -13.62
CA GLY A 24 -7.40 9.71 -14.22
C GLY A 24 -6.35 9.40 -15.31
N PRO A 25 -5.88 10.42 -16.03
CA PRO A 25 -4.95 10.24 -17.16
C PRO A 25 -3.52 9.84 -16.74
N ALA A 26 -3.12 10.11 -15.48
CA ALA A 26 -1.78 9.81 -14.99
C ALA A 26 -1.55 8.32 -14.67
N ALA A 27 -2.61 7.51 -14.63
CA ALA A 27 -2.52 6.07 -14.36
C ALA A 27 -2.07 5.24 -15.57
N TRP A 28 -2.00 5.85 -16.76
CA TRP A 28 -1.74 5.13 -18.01
C TRP A 28 -0.25 5.01 -18.30
N PRO A 29 0.26 3.79 -18.56
CA PRO A 29 1.64 3.64 -18.99
C PRO A 29 1.84 4.39 -20.32
N GLY A 30 2.93 5.16 -20.39
CA GLY A 30 3.29 5.92 -21.59
C GLY A 30 3.75 5.01 -22.73
N GLU A 31 4.30 5.60 -23.80
CA GLU A 31 4.91 4.90 -24.93
C GLU A 31 6.28 4.26 -24.58
N ASP A 32 6.40 3.75 -23.35
CA ASP A 32 7.60 3.05 -22.90
C ASP A 32 7.67 1.66 -23.54
N ASP A 33 8.88 1.15 -23.73
CA ASP A 33 9.09 -0.27 -24.02
C ASP A 33 8.83 -1.15 -22.76
N PRO A 34 8.63 -2.47 -22.91
CA PRO A 34 8.28 -3.34 -21.78
C PRO A 34 9.30 -3.34 -20.65
N PHE A 35 10.59 -3.20 -20.96
CA PHE A 35 11.63 -3.15 -19.94
C PHE A 35 11.61 -1.82 -19.19
N THR A 36 11.46 -0.70 -19.89
CA THR A 36 11.32 0.62 -19.24
C THR A 36 10.09 0.68 -18.33
N ALA A 37 8.96 0.12 -18.76
CA ALA A 37 7.76 0.03 -17.93
C ALA A 37 8.00 -0.78 -16.64
N LEU A 38 8.62 -1.97 -16.75
CA LEU A 38 9.02 -2.77 -15.59
C LEU A 38 9.95 -1.99 -14.66
N ALA A 39 10.95 -1.28 -15.22
CA ALA A 39 11.90 -0.53 -14.43
C ALA A 39 11.24 0.61 -13.64
N LYS A 40 10.39 1.43 -14.30
CA LYS A 40 9.64 2.51 -13.65
C LYS A 40 8.77 1.97 -12.51
N GLY A 41 8.02 0.89 -12.76
CA GLY A 41 7.15 0.31 -11.74
C GLY A 41 7.91 -0.29 -10.55
N LEU A 42 9.04 -0.95 -10.79
CA LEU A 42 9.91 -1.46 -9.71
C LEU A 42 10.44 -0.33 -8.83
N VAL A 43 10.88 0.79 -9.43
CA VAL A 43 11.38 1.96 -8.69
C VAL A 43 10.25 2.66 -7.94
N ARG A 44 9.11 2.89 -8.59
CA ARG A 44 7.93 3.51 -7.98
C ARG A 44 7.45 2.74 -6.76
N ARG A 45 7.42 1.40 -6.84
CA ARG A 45 7.01 0.57 -5.69
C ARG A 45 8.02 0.62 -4.53
N ALA A 46 9.31 0.75 -4.84
CA ALA A 46 10.35 0.81 -3.81
C ALA A 46 10.35 2.15 -3.06
N ALA A 47 9.95 3.23 -3.73
CA ALA A 47 9.94 4.58 -3.17
C ALA A 47 8.77 5.41 -3.74
N PRO A 48 7.51 5.13 -3.38
CA PRO A 48 6.35 5.78 -4.01
C PRO A 48 6.35 7.30 -3.80
N GLU A 49 6.55 7.74 -2.55
CA GLU A 49 6.56 9.16 -2.18
C GLU A 49 7.79 9.94 -2.68
N ALA A 50 8.86 9.23 -3.04
CA ALA A 50 10.10 9.83 -3.52
C ALA A 50 10.41 9.45 -4.97
N PHE A 51 9.44 8.89 -5.70
CA PHE A 51 9.65 8.33 -7.03
C PHE A 51 10.32 9.31 -7.99
N PRO A 52 9.89 10.59 -8.13
CA PRO A 52 10.52 11.52 -9.06
C PRO A 52 12.01 11.71 -8.77
N PHE A 53 12.39 11.79 -7.50
CA PHE A 53 13.77 11.98 -7.08
C PHE A 53 14.62 10.72 -7.29
N VAL A 54 14.08 9.56 -6.90
CA VAL A 54 14.79 8.27 -7.03
C VAL A 54 14.95 7.89 -8.51
N TRP A 55 13.96 8.20 -9.34
CA TRP A 55 14.01 7.97 -10.77
C TRP A 55 15.03 8.87 -11.46
N ALA A 56 15.04 10.17 -11.16
CA ALA A 56 16.03 11.10 -11.71
C ALA A 56 17.47 10.70 -11.36
N ALA A 57 17.72 10.34 -10.10
CA ALA A 57 19.02 9.87 -9.66
C ALA A 57 19.46 8.56 -10.35
N LEU A 58 18.50 7.71 -10.77
CA LEU A 58 18.83 6.47 -11.48
C LEU A 58 19.30 6.79 -12.87
N LEU A 59 18.54 7.62 -13.59
CA LEU A 59 18.89 8.06 -14.93
C LEU A 59 20.25 8.77 -14.95
N GLU A 60 20.54 9.63 -13.98
CA GLU A 60 21.85 10.28 -13.85
C GLU A 60 22.98 9.27 -13.67
N ALA A 61 22.77 8.23 -12.86
CA ALA A 61 23.80 7.24 -12.58
C ALA A 61 24.05 6.25 -13.73
N VAL A 62 23.04 5.93 -14.54
CA VAL A 62 23.15 4.98 -15.67
C VAL A 62 23.26 5.67 -17.04
N GLY A 63 23.09 6.99 -17.09
CA GLY A 63 23.03 7.80 -18.31
C GLY A 63 21.75 7.59 -19.11
N ALA A 64 21.68 6.46 -19.83
CA ALA A 64 20.50 6.03 -20.58
C ALA A 64 19.96 4.73 -20.00
N LEU A 65 18.66 4.69 -19.71
CA LEU A 65 18.05 3.47 -19.21
C LEU A 65 17.92 2.46 -20.35
N SER A 66 18.85 1.51 -20.40
CA SER A 66 18.79 0.34 -21.26
C SER A 66 19.28 -0.90 -20.52
N PRO A 67 18.94 -2.12 -21.00
CA PRO A 67 19.49 -3.33 -20.44
C PRO A 67 21.03 -3.38 -20.49
N GLU A 68 21.63 -2.78 -21.51
CA GLU A 68 23.07 -2.63 -21.71
C GLU A 68 23.65 -1.60 -20.73
N GLY A 69 23.02 -0.44 -20.59
CA GLY A 69 23.45 0.63 -19.70
C GLY A 69 23.46 0.19 -18.23
N LEU A 70 22.46 -0.58 -17.80
CA LEU A 70 22.44 -1.17 -16.45
C LEU A 70 23.54 -2.21 -16.24
N ARG A 71 23.93 -2.95 -17.28
CA ARG A 71 25.03 -3.92 -17.21
C ARG A 71 26.38 -3.22 -17.14
N GLU A 72 26.56 -2.16 -17.94
CA GLU A 72 27.81 -1.40 -18.03
C GLU A 72 28.07 -0.56 -16.79
N ALA A 73 27.02 -0.02 -16.16
CA ALA A 73 27.10 0.61 -14.85
C ALA A 73 27.65 -0.34 -13.76
N GLY A 74 27.63 -1.66 -13.99
CA GLY A 74 28.18 -2.70 -13.12
C GLY A 74 27.32 -2.95 -11.88
N ASP A 75 27.16 -1.92 -11.05
CA ASP A 75 26.30 -1.92 -9.88
C ASP A 75 25.15 -0.92 -10.06
N VAL A 76 23.91 -1.42 -9.90
CA VAL A 76 22.73 -0.55 -9.80
C VAL A 76 22.91 0.34 -8.57
N PRO A 77 22.62 1.66 -8.66
CA PRO A 77 22.97 2.59 -7.60
C PRO A 77 22.56 2.11 -6.21
N PRO A 78 23.43 2.22 -5.19
CA PRO A 78 23.18 1.71 -3.82
C PRO A 78 21.86 2.20 -3.23
N PHE A 79 21.41 3.33 -3.77
CA PHE A 79 20.30 4.11 -3.34
C PHE A 79 18.93 3.44 -3.57
N LEU A 80 18.84 2.44 -4.46
CA LEU A 80 17.62 1.67 -4.77
C LEU A 80 17.37 0.52 -3.79
N GLY A 81 18.39 0.12 -3.02
CA GLY A 81 18.36 -1.04 -2.13
C GLY A 81 18.49 -2.39 -2.87
N LYS A 82 19.08 -3.38 -2.20
CA LYS A 82 19.47 -4.68 -2.79
C LYS A 82 18.34 -5.43 -3.50
N LYS A 83 17.11 -5.36 -2.96
CA LYS A 83 15.95 -6.09 -3.53
C LYS A 83 15.52 -5.48 -4.87
N THR A 84 15.38 -4.15 -4.93
CA THR A 84 14.98 -3.41 -6.13
C THR A 84 16.07 -3.47 -7.19
N ALA A 85 17.34 -3.31 -6.79
CA ALA A 85 18.48 -3.49 -7.67
C ALA A 85 18.48 -4.88 -8.34
N ALA A 86 18.33 -5.95 -7.54
CA ALA A 86 18.26 -7.31 -8.08
C ALA A 86 17.05 -7.54 -9.00
N ALA A 87 15.90 -6.90 -8.72
CA ALA A 87 14.73 -6.96 -9.58
C ALA A 87 14.98 -6.27 -10.93
N LEU A 88 15.60 -5.08 -10.92
CA LEU A 88 15.97 -4.33 -12.14
C LEU A 88 16.96 -5.11 -13.01
N ILE A 89 18.01 -5.68 -12.39
CA ILE A 89 18.99 -6.53 -13.10
C ILE A 89 18.29 -7.76 -13.70
N GLY A 90 17.35 -8.36 -12.97
CA GLY A 90 16.54 -9.48 -13.46
C GLY A 90 15.70 -9.11 -14.69
N ALA A 91 15.04 -7.95 -14.66
CA ALA A 91 14.27 -7.43 -15.79
C ALA A 91 15.18 -7.11 -17.00
N ALA A 92 16.33 -6.47 -16.78
CA ALA A 92 17.31 -6.19 -17.83
C ALA A 92 17.85 -7.48 -18.47
N LYS A 93 18.13 -8.51 -17.66
CA LYS A 93 18.53 -9.82 -18.17
C LYS A 93 17.44 -10.45 -19.04
N ALA A 94 16.19 -10.39 -18.61
CA ALA A 94 15.06 -10.92 -19.38
C ALA A 94 14.87 -10.19 -20.72
N ALA A 95 15.08 -8.86 -20.75
CA ALA A 95 15.07 -8.10 -22.00
C ALA A 95 16.18 -8.58 -22.95
N ARG A 96 17.42 -8.68 -22.45
CA ARG A 96 18.60 -9.08 -23.25
C ARG A 96 18.53 -10.48 -23.82
N THR A 97 17.91 -11.43 -23.11
CA THR A 97 17.81 -12.82 -23.57
C THR A 97 16.63 -13.05 -24.52
N GLY A 98 15.98 -11.99 -25.01
CA GLY A 98 14.76 -12.08 -25.83
C GLY A 98 13.58 -12.71 -25.06
N SER A 99 13.70 -12.81 -23.74
CA SER A 99 12.71 -13.49 -22.91
C SER A 99 11.42 -12.67 -22.79
N LEU A 100 11.51 -11.34 -22.90
CA LEU A 100 10.33 -10.47 -23.04
C LEU A 100 9.68 -10.54 -24.42
N GLU A 101 10.37 -10.98 -25.48
CA GLU A 101 9.74 -11.18 -26.80
C GLU A 101 8.74 -12.34 -26.78
N ARG A 102 8.87 -13.27 -25.82
CA ARG A 102 7.90 -14.36 -25.63
C ARG A 102 6.50 -13.83 -25.28
N LEU A 103 6.38 -12.61 -24.75
CA LEU A 103 5.09 -12.00 -24.41
C LEU A 103 4.15 -11.87 -25.61
N PHE A 104 4.70 -11.78 -26.82
CA PHE A 104 3.93 -11.69 -28.07
C PHE A 104 3.44 -13.06 -28.58
N ARG A 105 3.95 -14.16 -28.03
CA ARG A 105 3.64 -15.54 -28.47
C ARG A 105 2.75 -16.31 -27.49
N CYS A 106 2.64 -15.83 -26.25
CA CYS A 106 1.83 -16.45 -25.22
C CYS A 106 0.43 -15.82 -25.16
N ASP A 107 -0.54 -16.59 -24.68
CA ASP A 107 -1.85 -16.05 -24.35
C ASP A 107 -1.75 -15.03 -23.21
N THR A 108 -2.81 -14.23 -23.06
CA THR A 108 -2.86 -13.05 -22.20
C THR A 108 -2.61 -13.36 -20.74
N ASP A 109 -3.26 -14.41 -20.23
CA ASP A 109 -3.14 -14.82 -18.83
C ASP A 109 -1.77 -15.50 -18.57
N GLU A 110 -1.25 -16.25 -19.55
CA GLU A 110 0.09 -16.85 -19.48
C GLU A 110 1.20 -15.80 -19.44
N ALA A 111 1.04 -14.71 -20.20
CA ALA A 111 2.01 -13.62 -20.23
C ALA A 111 2.11 -12.90 -18.87
N VAL A 112 0.97 -12.70 -18.19
CA VAL A 112 0.95 -12.18 -16.81
C VAL A 112 1.67 -13.14 -15.87
N ALA A 113 1.32 -14.43 -15.90
CA ALA A 113 1.94 -15.45 -15.05
C ALA A 113 3.46 -15.55 -15.29
N TYR A 114 3.90 -15.39 -16.54
CA TYR A 114 5.29 -15.36 -16.93
C TYR A 114 6.03 -14.17 -16.30
N LEU A 115 5.51 -12.95 -16.45
CA LEU A 115 6.10 -11.74 -15.88
C LEU A 115 6.16 -11.78 -14.36
N CYS A 116 5.13 -12.31 -13.69
CA CYS A 116 5.10 -12.48 -12.23
C CYS A 116 6.18 -13.44 -11.70
N LYS A 117 6.84 -14.25 -12.54
CA LYS A 117 8.01 -15.05 -12.13
C LYS A 117 9.26 -14.18 -11.97
N LEU A 118 9.30 -13.00 -12.58
CA LEU A 118 10.39 -12.06 -12.39
C LEU A 118 10.37 -11.51 -10.98
N ARG A 119 11.57 -11.42 -10.37
CA ARG A 119 11.69 -10.95 -8.99
C ARG A 119 11.08 -9.56 -8.86
N GLY A 120 10.13 -9.43 -7.94
CA GLY A 120 9.55 -8.14 -7.58
C GLY A 120 8.41 -7.68 -8.48
N VAL A 121 8.10 -8.40 -9.56
CA VAL A 121 6.97 -8.12 -10.44
C VAL A 121 5.71 -8.78 -9.89
N ASP A 122 4.66 -7.99 -9.69
CA ASP A 122 3.31 -8.45 -9.34
C ASP A 122 2.38 -8.32 -10.56
N ALA A 123 1.16 -8.86 -10.44
CA ALA A 123 0.19 -8.86 -11.54
C ALA A 123 -0.09 -7.45 -12.12
N PRO A 124 -0.22 -6.39 -11.30
CA PRO A 124 -0.43 -5.05 -11.85
C PRO A 124 0.76 -4.54 -12.67
N LEU A 125 1.98 -4.71 -12.17
CA LEU A 125 3.18 -4.31 -12.91
C LEU A 125 3.36 -5.14 -14.19
N ALA A 126 2.98 -6.42 -14.17
CA ALA A 126 2.96 -7.25 -15.36
C ALA A 126 1.99 -6.69 -16.43
N VAL A 127 0.80 -6.25 -16.03
CA VAL A 127 -0.18 -5.63 -16.94
C VAL A 127 0.32 -4.32 -17.51
N GLU A 128 0.94 -3.45 -16.69
CA GLU A 128 1.58 -2.22 -17.16
C GLU A 128 2.64 -2.51 -18.24
N ALA A 129 3.49 -3.53 -18.02
CA ALA A 129 4.51 -3.94 -18.99
C ALA A 129 3.93 -4.57 -20.27
N LEU A 130 2.79 -5.26 -20.17
CA LEU A 130 2.09 -5.80 -21.34
C LEU A 130 1.46 -4.68 -22.19
N ILE A 131 0.93 -3.62 -21.57
CA ILE A 131 0.45 -2.45 -22.31
C ILE A 131 1.61 -1.80 -23.08
N ALA A 132 2.75 -1.61 -22.42
CA ALA A 132 3.98 -1.13 -23.05
C ALA A 132 4.46 -2.05 -24.21
N ALA A 133 4.20 -3.35 -24.10
CA ALA A 133 4.43 -4.32 -25.18
C ALA A 133 3.37 -4.27 -26.30
N GLY A 134 2.42 -3.34 -26.28
CA GLY A 134 1.34 -3.28 -27.27
C GLY A 134 0.28 -4.37 -27.09
N ARG A 135 0.09 -4.88 -25.86
CA ARG A 135 -0.96 -5.86 -25.49
C ARG A 135 -2.05 -5.21 -24.62
N PRO A 136 -3.04 -4.53 -25.23
CA PRO A 136 -4.04 -3.77 -24.50
C PRO A 136 -5.23 -4.59 -23.98
N ASP A 137 -5.33 -5.89 -24.31
CA ASP A 137 -6.52 -6.70 -24.01
C ASP A 137 -6.39 -7.66 -22.80
N VAL A 138 -5.54 -7.33 -21.83
CA VAL A 138 -5.25 -8.16 -20.65
C VAL A 138 -6.20 -7.81 -19.50
N LEU A 139 -7.28 -8.55 -19.32
CA LEU A 139 -8.11 -8.46 -18.10
C LEU A 139 -7.65 -9.49 -17.07
N SER A 140 -6.88 -9.09 -16.06
CA SER A 140 -6.32 -10.03 -15.08
C SER A 140 -7.06 -10.00 -13.73
N PRO A 141 -7.85 -11.04 -13.38
CA PRO A 141 -8.47 -11.15 -12.05
C PRO A 141 -7.48 -11.64 -10.98
N ALA A 142 -6.24 -11.97 -11.35
CA ALA A 142 -5.20 -12.42 -10.43
C ALA A 142 -4.73 -11.30 -9.48
N ASP A 143 -5.04 -10.04 -9.78
CA ASP A 143 -4.89 -8.93 -8.85
C ASP A 143 -6.07 -8.90 -7.85
N PRO A 144 -5.82 -9.08 -6.54
CA PRO A 144 -6.88 -9.00 -5.53
C PRO A 144 -7.65 -7.67 -5.53
N ALA A 145 -7.01 -6.57 -5.91
CA ALA A 145 -7.68 -5.26 -6.02
C ALA A 145 -8.71 -5.25 -7.15
N VAL A 146 -8.36 -5.81 -8.29
CA VAL A 146 -9.28 -5.99 -9.43
C VAL A 146 -10.42 -6.92 -9.03
N GLY A 147 -10.14 -8.05 -8.38
CA GLY A 147 -11.18 -8.95 -7.89
C GLY A 147 -12.15 -8.28 -6.91
N ARG A 148 -11.66 -7.45 -5.98
CA ARG A 148 -12.52 -6.66 -5.07
C ARG A 148 -13.35 -5.62 -5.82
N ALA A 149 -12.75 -4.90 -6.76
CA ALA A 149 -13.46 -3.92 -7.58
C ALA A 149 -14.59 -4.58 -8.38
N LEU A 150 -14.30 -5.71 -9.05
CA LEU A 150 -15.29 -6.50 -9.78
C LEU A 150 -16.45 -6.93 -8.88
N ARG A 151 -16.16 -7.45 -7.68
CA ARG A 151 -17.21 -7.80 -6.71
C ARG A 151 -18.07 -6.60 -6.29
N ARG A 152 -17.48 -5.43 -6.05
CA ARG A 152 -18.24 -4.19 -5.75
C ARG A 152 -19.16 -3.78 -6.91
N LEU A 153 -18.76 -4.11 -8.13
CA LEU A 153 -19.53 -3.87 -9.35
C LEU A 153 -20.52 -5.00 -9.68
N GLY A 154 -20.66 -6.01 -8.81
CA GLY A 154 -21.56 -7.14 -9.02
C GLY A 154 -21.07 -8.15 -10.06
N VAL A 155 -19.78 -8.14 -10.41
CA VAL A 155 -19.17 -9.10 -11.35
C VAL A 155 -18.50 -10.21 -10.55
N ASP A 156 -19.10 -11.41 -10.58
CA ASP A 156 -18.50 -12.59 -9.97
C ASP A 156 -17.46 -13.20 -10.91
N VAL A 157 -16.21 -13.27 -10.44
CA VAL A 157 -15.09 -13.89 -11.16
C VAL A 157 -15.15 -15.41 -11.14
N ALA A 158 -15.87 -16.00 -10.17
CA ALA A 158 -16.02 -17.44 -10.04
C ALA A 158 -17.11 -18.01 -10.96
N GLU A 159 -18.04 -17.17 -11.43
CA GLU A 159 -19.11 -17.54 -12.35
C GLU A 159 -18.62 -17.39 -13.81
N PRO A 160 -18.39 -18.50 -14.56
CA PRO A 160 -17.74 -18.44 -15.86
C PRO A 160 -18.47 -17.59 -16.91
N GLY A 161 -19.81 -17.53 -16.86
CA GLY A 161 -20.62 -16.75 -17.80
C GLY A 161 -20.52 -15.24 -17.57
N THR A 162 -20.59 -14.82 -16.30
CA THR A 162 -20.61 -13.40 -15.91
C THR A 162 -19.26 -12.73 -16.19
N PHE A 163 -18.16 -13.36 -15.79
CA PHE A 163 -16.83 -12.81 -16.04
C PHE A 163 -16.42 -12.87 -17.51
N ALA A 164 -16.77 -13.92 -18.25
CA ALA A 164 -16.48 -14.01 -19.68
C ALA A 164 -17.21 -12.91 -20.47
N ALA A 165 -18.49 -12.67 -20.17
CA ALA A 165 -19.26 -11.58 -20.78
C ALA A 165 -18.64 -10.20 -20.47
N PHE A 166 -18.23 -10.00 -19.21
CA PHE A 166 -17.55 -8.77 -18.81
C PHE A 166 -16.20 -8.58 -19.55
N ARG A 167 -15.39 -9.64 -19.66
CA ARG A 167 -14.14 -9.62 -20.41
C ARG A 167 -14.37 -9.30 -21.89
N ALA A 168 -15.38 -9.90 -22.51
CA ALA A 168 -15.74 -9.63 -23.90
C ALA A 168 -16.17 -8.16 -24.11
N ALA A 169 -16.92 -7.57 -23.18
CA ALA A 169 -17.30 -6.17 -23.24
C ALA A 169 -16.09 -5.23 -23.15
N CYS A 170 -15.08 -5.59 -22.35
CA CYS A 170 -13.86 -4.79 -22.19
C CYS A 170 -12.93 -4.85 -23.41
N SER A 171 -13.05 -5.86 -24.27
CA SER A 171 -12.19 -6.04 -25.44
C SER A 171 -12.35 -4.90 -26.46
N PRO A 172 -11.26 -4.39 -27.08
CA PRO A 172 -9.86 -4.86 -26.99
C PRO A 172 -9.03 -4.18 -25.89
N TYR A 173 -9.66 -3.59 -24.87
CA TYR A 173 -9.05 -2.73 -23.86
C TYR A 173 -9.02 -3.34 -22.45
N GLY A 174 -8.97 -4.67 -22.33
CA GLY A 174 -8.90 -5.38 -21.04
C GLY A 174 -7.79 -4.90 -20.08
N SER A 175 -6.61 -4.52 -20.58
CA SER A 175 -5.50 -4.00 -19.77
C SER A 175 -5.84 -2.64 -19.18
N VAL A 176 -6.50 -1.78 -19.95
CA VAL A 176 -6.99 -0.48 -19.48
C VAL A 176 -8.08 -0.68 -18.43
N ALA A 177 -8.99 -1.63 -18.65
CA ALA A 177 -10.00 -2.00 -17.68
C ALA A 177 -9.39 -2.52 -16.36
N THR A 178 -8.34 -3.34 -16.43
CA THR A 178 -7.61 -3.82 -15.23
C THR A 178 -7.06 -2.66 -14.41
N LEU A 179 -6.39 -1.69 -15.04
CA LEU A 179 -5.84 -0.53 -14.34
C LEU A 179 -6.95 0.38 -13.77
N CYS A 180 -8.05 0.58 -14.50
CA CYS A 180 -9.24 1.29 -14.00
C CYS A 180 -9.80 0.62 -12.74
N LEU A 181 -10.04 -0.69 -12.79
CA LEU A 181 -10.59 -1.45 -11.67
C LEU A 181 -9.67 -1.38 -10.44
N ARG A 182 -8.36 -1.47 -10.66
CA ARG A 182 -7.37 -1.32 -9.59
C ARG A 182 -7.39 0.09 -8.99
N ALA A 183 -7.35 1.13 -9.82
CA ALA A 183 -7.37 2.51 -9.34
C ALA A 183 -8.69 2.83 -8.60
N CYS A 184 -9.80 2.27 -9.06
CA CYS A 184 -11.08 2.32 -8.37
C CYS A 184 -11.03 1.66 -6.99
N ASP A 185 -10.43 0.47 -6.87
CA ASP A 185 -10.23 -0.17 -5.54
C ASP A 185 -9.35 0.69 -4.65
N GLU A 186 -8.25 1.23 -5.16
CA GLU A 186 -7.30 2.05 -4.41
C GLU A 186 -7.94 3.36 -3.91
N ALA A 187 -8.73 4.03 -4.74
CA ALA A 187 -9.41 5.26 -4.37
C ALA A 187 -10.63 5.06 -3.48
N ALA A 188 -11.30 3.90 -3.58
CA ALA A 188 -12.36 3.52 -2.67
C ALA A 188 -11.82 3.11 -1.29
N ARG A 189 -10.49 2.98 -1.10
CA ARG A 189 -9.93 2.68 0.22
C ARG A 189 -10.18 3.87 1.15
N PRO A 190 -10.71 3.61 2.35
CA PRO A 190 -10.75 4.61 3.41
C PRO A 190 -9.35 5.16 3.62
N VAL A 191 -9.25 6.49 3.74
CA VAL A 191 -8.00 7.19 4.04
C VAL A 191 -8.18 8.09 5.25
N PHE A 192 -7.08 8.33 5.95
CA PHE A 192 -7.04 9.27 7.04
C PHE A 192 -7.41 10.67 6.53
N PRO A 193 -8.38 11.36 7.16
CA PRO A 193 -8.81 12.68 6.70
C PRO A 193 -7.71 13.71 6.99
N VAL A 194 -7.08 14.21 5.93
CA VAL A 194 -6.13 15.33 6.00
C VAL A 194 -6.82 16.55 5.42
N GLU A 195 -7.45 17.34 6.29
CA GLU A 195 -8.19 18.53 5.90
C GLU A 195 -7.25 19.70 5.54
N PRO A 196 -7.61 20.54 4.55
CA PRO A 196 -6.83 21.73 4.20
C PRO A 196 -6.55 22.66 5.40
N ASP A 197 -7.53 22.84 6.28
CA ASP A 197 -7.42 23.69 7.48
C ASP A 197 -6.37 23.17 8.46
N ALA A 198 -6.27 21.85 8.62
CA ALA A 198 -5.22 21.22 9.43
C ALA A 198 -3.83 21.54 8.87
N LEU A 199 -3.67 21.50 7.53
CA LEU A 199 -2.40 21.83 6.88
C LEU A 199 -2.05 23.31 7.03
N CYS A 200 -3.02 24.21 6.87
CA CYS A 200 -2.84 25.64 7.09
C CYS A 200 -2.41 25.93 8.53
N PHE A 201 -3.13 25.38 9.51
CA PHE A 201 -2.79 25.51 10.93
C PHE A 201 -1.35 25.03 11.21
N LEU A 202 -0.97 23.85 10.73
CA LEU A 202 0.34 23.27 11.00
C LEU A 202 1.49 24.08 10.38
N ARG A 203 1.29 24.63 9.16
CA ARG A 203 2.26 25.54 8.52
C ARG A 203 2.49 26.80 9.35
N GLU A 204 1.42 27.39 9.88
CA GLU A 204 1.51 28.59 10.71
C GLU A 204 2.18 28.31 12.06
N LYS A 205 1.87 27.17 12.69
CA LYS A 205 2.42 26.82 14.01
C LYS A 205 3.90 26.42 13.98
N ASP A 206 4.37 25.77 12.92
CA ASP A 206 5.76 25.39 12.79
C ASP A 206 6.30 25.54 11.35
N LYS A 207 7.14 26.56 11.14
CA LYS A 207 7.74 26.84 9.83
C LYS A 207 8.54 25.67 9.25
N ARG A 208 9.20 24.86 10.08
CA ARG A 208 9.98 23.70 9.60
C ARG A 208 9.06 22.60 9.09
N LEU A 209 7.98 22.34 9.84
CA LEU A 209 6.94 21.42 9.38
C LEU A 209 6.25 21.97 8.13
N GLY A 210 6.00 23.28 8.06
CA GLY A 210 5.41 23.93 6.89
C GLY A 210 6.20 23.71 5.61
N VAL A 211 7.52 23.88 5.65
CA VAL A 211 8.41 23.57 4.50
C VAL A 211 8.29 22.10 4.07
N LEU A 212 8.19 21.18 5.03
CA LEU A 212 8.00 19.76 4.74
C LEU A 212 6.64 19.49 4.09
N ILE A 213 5.57 20.11 4.59
CA ILE A 213 4.21 20.04 4.03
C ILE A 213 4.20 20.57 2.60
N ASP A 214 4.81 21.73 2.35
CA ASP A 214 4.83 22.34 1.01
C ASP A 214 5.62 21.50 0.00
N ARG A 215 6.66 20.80 0.47
CA ARG A 215 7.47 19.93 -0.38
C ARG A 215 6.79 18.60 -0.71
N LEU A 216 6.10 17.99 0.26
CA LEU A 216 5.47 16.69 0.08
C LEU A 216 4.04 16.78 -0.45
N GLY A 217 3.38 17.93 -0.25
CA GLY A 217 1.95 18.07 -0.47
C GLY A 217 1.11 17.23 0.52
N PRO A 218 -0.22 17.21 0.34
CA PRO A 218 -1.12 16.42 1.18
C PRO A 218 -0.81 14.92 1.10
N LEU A 219 -0.44 14.32 2.24
CA LEU A 219 -0.19 12.88 2.31
C LEU A 219 -1.51 12.10 2.37
N ARG A 220 -1.59 11.03 1.57
CA ARG A 220 -2.69 10.06 1.62
C ARG A 220 -2.25 8.79 2.34
N ARG A 221 -2.98 8.39 3.37
CA ARG A 221 -2.71 7.14 4.11
C ARG A 221 -3.99 6.34 4.30
N SER A 222 -3.98 5.08 3.88
CA SER A 222 -5.12 4.18 4.04
C SER A 222 -5.41 3.88 5.51
N THR A 223 -6.68 3.64 5.80
CA THR A 223 -7.22 3.29 7.11
C THR A 223 -8.07 2.02 7.02
N GLU A 224 -8.24 1.33 8.14
CA GLU A 224 -9.16 0.21 8.31
C GLU A 224 -10.30 0.65 9.25
N PRO A 225 -11.43 1.15 8.72
CA PRO A 225 -12.49 1.75 9.54
C PRO A 225 -13.21 0.74 10.43
N ASP A 226 -13.16 -0.55 10.10
CA ASP A 226 -13.65 -1.61 10.98
C ASP A 226 -12.63 -1.88 12.09
N LEU A 227 -12.95 -1.46 13.32
CA LEU A 227 -12.03 -1.58 14.45
C LEU A 227 -11.74 -3.05 14.81
N PHE A 228 -12.69 -3.96 14.59
CA PHE A 228 -12.47 -5.38 14.85
C PHE A 228 -11.46 -5.95 13.86
N ALA A 229 -11.65 -5.70 12.57
CA ALA A 229 -10.70 -6.10 11.52
C ALA A 229 -9.32 -5.48 11.77
N ALA A 230 -9.26 -4.19 12.14
CA ALA A 230 -8.01 -3.50 12.46
C ALA A 230 -7.27 -4.16 13.65
N LEU A 231 -8.00 -4.56 14.70
CA LEU A 231 -7.43 -5.28 15.85
C LEU A 231 -6.89 -6.65 15.45
N VAL A 232 -7.63 -7.42 14.63
CA VAL A 232 -7.17 -8.71 14.11
C VAL A 232 -5.91 -8.54 13.26
N HIS A 233 -5.88 -7.56 12.36
CA HIS A 233 -4.69 -7.24 11.56
C HIS A 233 -3.50 -6.85 12.44
N ALA A 234 -3.72 -6.07 13.49
CA ALA A 234 -2.67 -5.68 14.44
C ALA A 234 -2.07 -6.90 15.15
N ILE A 235 -2.90 -7.87 15.58
CA ILE A 235 -2.44 -9.13 16.19
C ILE A 235 -1.63 -9.95 15.18
N ILE A 236 -2.12 -10.07 13.95
CA ILE A 236 -1.42 -10.80 12.87
C ILE A 236 -0.05 -10.19 12.60
N ALA A 237 0.06 -8.86 12.53
CA ALA A 237 1.27 -8.15 12.14
C ALA A 237 2.42 -8.21 13.16
N GLN A 238 2.14 -8.60 14.41
CA GLN A 238 3.17 -8.65 15.46
C GLN A 238 4.38 -9.50 15.06
N GLN A 239 5.58 -8.95 15.25
CA GLN A 239 6.87 -9.65 15.12
C GLN A 239 7.13 -10.30 13.74
N ILE A 240 6.44 -9.88 12.68
CA ILE A 240 6.63 -10.38 11.32
C ILE A 240 6.71 -9.24 10.31
N SER A 241 7.17 -9.54 9.10
CA SER A 241 7.17 -8.55 8.01
C SER A 241 5.74 -8.23 7.56
N GLY A 242 5.50 -6.99 7.10
CA GLY A 242 4.20 -6.59 6.57
C GLY A 242 3.70 -7.47 5.42
N ARG A 243 4.60 -8.00 4.57
CA ARG A 243 4.23 -8.95 3.51
C ARG A 243 3.72 -10.28 4.07
N ALA A 244 4.40 -10.82 5.08
CA ALA A 244 3.95 -12.03 5.75
C ALA A 244 2.61 -11.82 6.45
N ALA A 245 2.45 -10.67 7.11
CA ALA A 245 1.19 -10.28 7.74
C ALA A 245 0.05 -10.20 6.71
N GLN A 246 0.26 -9.54 5.58
CA GLN A 246 -0.72 -9.45 4.50
C GLN A 246 -1.12 -10.84 3.99
N SER A 247 -0.16 -11.71 3.67
CA SER A 247 -0.47 -13.06 3.17
C SER A 247 -1.23 -13.91 4.20
N ILE A 248 -0.96 -13.77 5.50
CA ILE A 248 -1.72 -14.45 6.55
C ILE A 248 -3.13 -13.86 6.64
N SER A 249 -3.26 -12.54 6.56
CA SER A 249 -4.53 -11.83 6.60
C SER A 249 -5.45 -12.20 5.44
N ASP A 250 -4.90 -12.27 4.22
CA ASP A 250 -5.64 -12.63 3.01
C ASP A 250 -6.21 -14.05 3.14
N ARG A 251 -5.40 -15.02 3.58
CA ARG A 251 -5.86 -16.40 3.81
C ARG A 251 -6.91 -16.50 4.90
N LEU A 252 -6.77 -15.72 5.99
CA LEU A 252 -7.76 -15.71 7.06
C LEU A 252 -9.08 -15.11 6.59
N LEU A 253 -9.03 -14.02 5.84
CA LEU A 253 -10.21 -13.40 5.23
C LEU A 253 -10.90 -14.36 4.27
N GLU A 254 -10.14 -15.08 3.43
CA GLU A 254 -10.67 -16.10 2.53
C GLU A 254 -11.37 -17.24 3.30
N ALA A 255 -10.74 -17.74 4.36
CA ALA A 255 -11.32 -18.80 5.18
C ALA A 255 -12.57 -18.35 5.98
N ALA A 256 -12.59 -17.10 6.45
CA ALA A 256 -13.69 -16.57 7.26
C ALA A 256 -14.82 -15.94 6.44
N GLY A 257 -14.57 -15.59 5.18
CA GLY A 257 -15.42 -14.75 4.32
C GLY A 257 -15.45 -13.28 4.72
N ALA A 258 -15.47 -12.99 6.02
CA ALA A 258 -15.35 -11.66 6.59
C ALA A 258 -14.64 -11.71 7.95
N LEU A 259 -13.86 -10.67 8.29
CA LEU A 259 -13.23 -10.54 9.60
C LEU A 259 -14.21 -9.93 10.60
N THR A 260 -15.19 -10.71 11.04
CA THR A 260 -16.12 -10.32 12.11
C THR A 260 -15.98 -11.24 13.32
N ALA A 261 -16.40 -10.78 14.50
CA ALA A 261 -16.37 -11.56 15.73
C ALA A 261 -17.11 -12.90 15.57
N GLU A 262 -18.31 -12.86 14.98
CA GLU A 262 -19.13 -14.04 14.70
C GLU A 262 -18.40 -15.05 13.79
N ARG A 263 -17.88 -14.59 12.64
CA ARG A 263 -17.21 -15.46 11.68
C ARG A 263 -15.97 -16.09 12.27
N LEU A 264 -15.12 -15.32 12.95
CA LEU A 264 -13.90 -15.84 13.55
C LEU A 264 -14.18 -16.76 14.75
N ALA A 265 -15.26 -16.53 15.51
CA ALA A 265 -15.68 -17.44 16.57
C ALA A 265 -16.20 -18.78 16.03
N SER A 266 -16.83 -18.77 14.85
CA SER A 266 -17.36 -19.99 14.19
C SER A 266 -16.29 -20.88 13.56
N LEU A 267 -15.09 -20.35 13.32
CA LEU A 267 -14.00 -21.14 12.75
C LEU A 267 -13.34 -22.06 13.78
N GLU A 268 -13.09 -23.29 13.36
CA GLU A 268 -12.27 -24.23 14.12
C GLU A 268 -10.84 -23.67 14.33
N PRO A 269 -10.25 -23.75 15.54
CA PRO A 269 -8.90 -23.23 15.81
C PRO A 269 -7.84 -23.75 14.83
N ALA A 270 -8.01 -24.99 14.36
CA ALA A 270 -7.11 -25.62 13.40
C ALA A 270 -7.12 -24.90 12.04
N VAL A 271 -8.26 -24.38 11.59
CA VAL A 271 -8.39 -23.61 10.33
C VAL A 271 -7.66 -22.27 10.46
N VAL A 272 -7.87 -21.56 11.57
CA VAL A 272 -7.19 -20.29 11.85
C VAL A 272 -5.67 -20.48 11.93
N ARG A 273 -5.21 -21.56 12.59
CA ARG A 273 -3.78 -21.94 12.62
C ARG A 273 -3.26 -22.25 11.21
N GLY A 274 -4.04 -22.97 10.40
CA GLY A 274 -3.72 -23.31 9.00
C GLY A 274 -3.47 -22.09 8.10
N CYS A 275 -3.99 -20.92 8.46
CA CYS A 275 -3.71 -19.66 7.76
C CYS A 275 -2.29 -19.12 8.00
N GLY A 276 -1.50 -19.74 8.89
CA GLY A 276 -0.12 -19.38 9.21
C GLY A 276 0.04 -18.58 10.51
N LEU A 277 -0.96 -18.61 11.40
CA LEU A 277 -0.89 -18.00 12.72
C LEU A 277 -0.25 -18.94 13.75
N SER A 278 0.48 -18.38 14.71
CA SER A 278 0.92 -19.12 15.89
C SER A 278 -0.25 -19.38 16.85
N GLU A 279 -0.15 -20.42 17.68
CA GLU A 279 -1.19 -20.77 18.65
C GLU A 279 -1.54 -19.60 19.58
N ARG A 280 -0.52 -18.84 19.99
CA ARG A 280 -0.69 -17.64 20.80
C ARG A 280 -1.57 -16.60 20.10
N LYS A 281 -1.33 -16.31 18.82
CA LYS A 281 -2.14 -15.35 18.05
C LYS A 281 -3.55 -15.87 17.79
N VAL A 282 -3.71 -17.17 17.55
CA VAL A 282 -5.04 -17.80 17.46
C VAL A 282 -5.81 -17.58 18.76
N SER A 283 -5.17 -17.79 19.92
CA SER A 283 -5.78 -17.56 21.23
C SER A 283 -6.19 -16.10 21.44
N TYR A 284 -5.35 -15.14 21.04
CA TYR A 284 -5.65 -13.71 21.14
C TYR A 284 -6.85 -13.31 20.28
N ILE A 285 -6.90 -13.76 19.02
CA ILE A 285 -8.02 -13.48 18.11
C ILE A 285 -9.32 -14.09 18.63
N ARG A 286 -9.28 -15.31 19.20
CA ARG A 286 -10.47 -15.94 19.79
C ARG A 286 -10.99 -15.17 21.00
N ARG A 287 -10.11 -14.77 21.92
CA ARG A 287 -10.51 -13.95 23.08
C ARG A 287 -11.06 -12.60 22.67
N LEU A 288 -10.48 -11.98 21.64
CA LEU A 288 -11.02 -10.75 21.06
C LEU A 288 -12.42 -10.97 20.47
N ALA A 289 -12.62 -12.04 19.70
CA ALA A 289 -13.92 -12.39 19.13
C ALA A 289 -14.97 -12.66 20.22
N GLU A 290 -14.60 -13.35 21.29
CA GLU A 290 -15.46 -13.62 22.44
C GLU A 290 -15.81 -12.34 23.21
N ALA A 291 -14.82 -11.47 23.49
CA ALA A 291 -15.04 -10.21 24.19
C ALA A 291 -16.01 -9.30 23.42
N VAL A 292 -15.88 -9.23 22.10
CA VAL A 292 -16.77 -8.43 21.25
C VAL A 292 -18.14 -9.11 21.09
N GLY A 293 -18.17 -10.41 20.82
CA GLY A 293 -19.41 -11.17 20.62
C GLY A 293 -20.29 -11.27 21.88
N SER A 294 -19.69 -11.23 23.07
CA SER A 294 -20.42 -11.20 24.36
C SER A 294 -20.82 -9.78 24.81
N GLY A 295 -20.36 -8.73 24.11
CA GLY A 295 -20.55 -7.34 24.52
C GLY A 295 -19.61 -6.85 25.63
N GLY A 296 -18.67 -7.68 26.10
CA GLY A 296 -17.63 -7.28 27.06
C GLY A 296 -16.67 -6.21 26.52
N LEU A 297 -16.54 -6.11 25.19
CA LEU A 297 -15.87 -5.03 24.48
C LEU A 297 -16.79 -4.44 23.41
N ASP A 298 -17.48 -3.36 23.75
CA ASP A 298 -18.26 -2.58 22.80
C ASP A 298 -17.35 -1.63 22.01
N LEU A 299 -17.02 -2.05 20.78
CA LEU A 299 -16.17 -1.30 19.85
C LEU A 299 -16.82 0.01 19.38
N GLU A 300 -18.14 0.10 19.35
CA GLU A 300 -18.82 1.28 18.82
C GLU A 300 -18.85 2.41 19.84
N THR A 301 -19.04 2.06 21.12
CA THR A 301 -18.85 3.01 22.22
C THR A 301 -17.43 3.60 22.25
N LEU A 302 -16.40 2.84 21.85
CA LEU A 302 -15.02 3.36 21.79
C LEU A 302 -14.87 4.54 20.81
N ARG A 303 -15.67 4.61 19.73
CA ARG A 303 -15.62 5.73 18.77
C ARG A 303 -15.99 7.07 19.40
N HIS A 304 -16.75 7.06 20.48
CA HIS A 304 -17.20 8.26 21.20
C HIS A 304 -16.49 8.47 22.53
N THR A 305 -15.58 7.56 22.88
CA THR A 305 -14.81 7.59 24.13
C THR A 305 -13.53 8.41 23.98
N SER A 306 -13.09 9.11 25.03
CA SER A 306 -11.83 9.87 25.01
C SER A 306 -10.62 9.00 24.65
N ASP A 307 -9.65 9.56 23.93
CA ASP A 307 -8.47 8.84 23.45
C ASP A 307 -7.71 8.10 24.55
N ALA A 308 -7.56 8.70 25.74
CA ALA A 308 -6.88 8.07 26.87
C ALA A 308 -7.57 6.80 27.36
N GLU A 309 -8.90 6.81 27.42
CA GLU A 309 -9.71 5.66 27.85
C GLU A 309 -9.76 4.58 26.75
N VAL A 310 -9.82 4.96 25.48
CA VAL A 310 -9.71 4.00 24.37
C VAL A 310 -8.34 3.30 24.40
N ILE A 311 -7.25 4.05 24.55
CA ILE A 311 -5.90 3.49 24.67
C ILE A 311 -5.84 2.50 25.83
N ARG A 312 -6.38 2.85 27.00
CA ARG A 312 -6.40 1.97 28.17
C ARG A 312 -7.15 0.67 27.88
N ARG A 313 -8.39 0.74 27.39
CA ARG A 313 -9.22 -0.44 27.10
C ARG A 313 -8.61 -1.34 26.03
N LEU A 314 -8.06 -0.75 24.97
CA LEU A 314 -7.42 -1.53 23.90
C LEU A 314 -6.10 -2.15 24.37
N ALA A 315 -5.31 -1.45 25.18
CA ALA A 315 -4.04 -1.96 25.69
C ALA A 315 -4.20 -3.06 26.76
N ASP A 316 -5.41 -3.21 27.33
CA ASP A 316 -5.75 -4.33 28.21
C ASP A 316 -5.97 -5.65 27.42
N LEU A 317 -6.07 -5.58 26.08
CA LEU A 317 -6.22 -6.76 25.23
C LEU A 317 -4.89 -7.47 25.00
N ASP A 318 -4.94 -8.79 24.93
CA ASP A 318 -3.75 -9.60 24.70
C ASP A 318 -3.04 -9.26 23.38
N GLY A 319 -1.76 -8.94 23.50
CA GLY A 319 -0.92 -8.58 22.36
C GLY A 319 -1.12 -7.14 21.85
N ILE A 320 -2.04 -6.37 22.41
CA ILE A 320 -2.20 -4.96 22.08
C ILE A 320 -1.48 -4.13 23.14
N GLY A 321 -0.41 -3.44 22.74
CA GLY A 321 0.26 -2.47 23.60
C GLY A 321 -0.25 -1.05 23.37
N VAL A 322 0.16 -0.12 24.23
CA VAL A 322 -0.17 1.33 24.12
C VAL A 322 0.12 1.87 22.71
N TRP A 323 1.30 1.57 22.16
CA TRP A 323 1.66 2.02 20.81
C TRP A 323 0.69 1.47 19.75
N THR A 324 0.32 0.19 19.83
CA THR A 324 -0.65 -0.41 18.91
C THR A 324 -2.02 0.25 19.04
N ALA A 325 -2.45 0.54 20.27
CA ALA A 325 -3.67 1.29 20.55
C ALA A 325 -3.64 2.68 19.88
N GLU A 326 -2.55 3.44 20.06
CA GLU A 326 -2.36 4.74 19.40
C GLU A 326 -2.42 4.62 17.86
N MET A 327 -1.85 3.55 17.28
CA MET A 327 -1.95 3.30 15.83
C MET A 327 -3.39 3.00 15.39
N LEU A 328 -4.18 2.30 16.20
CA LEU A 328 -5.60 2.05 15.93
C LEU A 328 -6.43 3.34 16.05
N LEU A 329 -6.08 4.23 16.98
CA LEU A 329 -6.72 5.55 17.06
C LEU A 329 -6.51 6.34 15.76
N ILE A 330 -5.30 6.31 15.18
CA ILE A 330 -5.01 6.99 13.91
C ILE A 330 -5.67 6.25 12.74
N PHE A 331 -5.35 4.97 12.55
CA PHE A 331 -5.62 4.24 11.31
C PHE A 331 -6.94 3.49 11.27
N SER A 332 -7.73 3.51 12.35
CA SER A 332 -9.06 2.92 12.38
C SER A 332 -10.12 3.90 12.87
N LEU A 333 -9.84 4.59 13.98
CA LEU A 333 -10.77 5.58 14.55
C LEU A 333 -10.59 6.99 13.97
N CYS A 334 -9.57 7.21 13.13
CA CYS A 334 -9.27 8.50 12.51
C CYS A 334 -9.21 9.67 13.51
N ARG A 335 -8.74 9.42 14.74
CA ARG A 335 -8.56 10.46 15.76
C ARG A 335 -7.53 11.49 15.28
N PRO A 336 -7.82 12.80 15.34
CA PRO A 336 -6.98 13.82 14.71
C PRO A 336 -5.71 14.17 15.52
N ASP A 337 -5.68 13.90 16.84
CA ASP A 337 -4.63 14.43 17.73
C ASP A 337 -3.74 13.37 18.42
N VAL A 338 -3.29 12.36 17.67
CA VAL A 338 -2.40 11.31 18.19
C VAL A 338 -0.98 11.51 17.68
N LEU A 339 -0.06 11.78 18.61
CA LEU A 339 1.38 11.86 18.37
C LEU A 339 2.11 11.00 19.39
N SER A 340 2.46 9.78 18.99
CA SER A 340 2.99 8.74 19.88
C SER A 340 4.47 8.95 20.20
N TRP A 341 4.83 8.94 21.48
CA TRP A 341 6.23 8.83 21.92
C TRP A 341 6.77 7.40 21.74
N GLY A 342 5.91 6.39 21.90
CA GLY A 342 6.31 4.98 21.76
C GLY A 342 6.80 4.66 20.36
N ASP A 343 6.36 5.43 19.36
CA ASP A 343 6.73 5.25 17.97
C ASP A 343 8.16 5.74 17.68
N PHE A 344 9.02 4.83 17.23
CA PHE A 344 10.39 5.15 16.86
C PHE A 344 10.48 6.03 15.60
N GLY A 345 9.61 5.82 14.62
CA GLY A 345 9.58 6.60 13.38
C GLY A 345 9.19 8.04 13.62
N ILE A 346 8.18 8.30 14.46
CA ILE A 346 7.78 9.64 14.89
C ILE A 346 8.92 10.32 15.63
N ARG A 347 9.53 9.66 16.63
CA ARG A 347 10.66 10.24 17.38
C ARG A 347 11.82 10.57 16.48
N ARG A 348 12.15 9.68 15.53
CA ARG A 348 13.20 9.91 14.54
C ARG A 348 12.86 11.07 13.62
N GLY A 349 11.68 11.06 13.00
CA GLY A 349 11.22 12.13 12.13
C GLY A 349 11.24 13.48 12.83
N MET A 350 10.84 13.54 14.09
CA MET A 350 10.90 14.76 14.88
C MET A 350 12.35 15.18 15.17
N ALA A 351 13.24 14.25 15.51
CA ALA A 351 14.66 14.56 15.68
C ALA A 351 15.25 15.16 14.39
N LEU A 352 14.93 14.59 13.23
CA LEU A 352 15.37 15.09 11.92
C LEU A 352 14.83 16.47 11.60
N LEU A 353 13.53 16.69 11.80
CA LEU A 353 12.89 17.98 11.55
C LEU A 353 13.56 19.10 12.33
N TYR A 354 14.03 18.81 13.55
CA TYR A 354 14.66 19.80 14.41
C TYR A 354 16.19 19.79 14.43
N GLY A 355 16.84 18.80 13.82
CA GLY A 355 18.29 18.59 13.89
C GLY A 355 18.76 18.16 15.28
N ASP A 356 17.93 17.46 16.05
CA ASP A 356 18.34 16.92 17.34
C ASP A 356 19.22 15.69 17.16
N ARG A 357 20.38 15.68 17.82
CA ARG A 357 21.19 14.45 17.96
C ARG A 357 20.45 13.36 18.75
N GLN A 358 19.66 13.77 19.74
CA GLN A 358 18.82 12.89 20.55
C GLN A 358 17.57 13.64 21.00
N LEU A 359 16.40 13.04 20.77
CA LEU A 359 15.13 13.60 21.20
C LEU A 359 14.80 13.15 22.63
N THR A 360 14.75 14.10 23.56
CA THR A 360 14.30 13.89 24.94
C THR A 360 12.77 13.92 25.05
N ARG A 361 12.18 13.25 26.06
CA ARG A 361 10.73 13.26 26.29
C ARG A 361 10.18 14.68 26.49
N GLU A 362 10.86 15.52 27.25
CA GLU A 362 10.44 16.91 27.52
C GLU A 362 10.33 17.74 26.23
N ARG A 363 11.35 17.67 25.36
CA ARG A 363 11.32 18.33 24.04
C ARG A 363 10.19 17.80 23.17
N PHE A 364 9.97 16.48 23.17
CA PHE A 364 8.87 15.87 22.43
C PHE A 364 7.52 16.41 22.92
N GLU A 365 7.25 16.40 24.23
CA GLU A 365 5.98 16.88 24.78
C GLU A 365 5.75 18.37 24.52
N ARG A 366 6.80 19.20 24.63
CA ARG A 366 6.71 20.62 24.29
C ARG A 366 6.30 20.83 22.83
N ARG A 367 6.87 20.04 21.90
CA ARG A 367 6.53 20.11 20.47
C ARG A 367 5.16 19.52 20.18
N ARG A 368 4.80 18.41 20.82
CA ARG A 368 3.48 17.79 20.71
C ARG A 368 2.36 18.79 20.98
N ARG A 369 2.48 19.56 22.07
CA ARG A 369 1.49 20.60 22.45
C ARG A 369 1.28 21.69 21.40
N ARG A 370 2.28 21.96 20.53
CA ARG A 370 2.15 22.93 19.44
C ARG A 370 1.24 22.44 18.32
N TYR A 371 1.06 21.13 18.20
CA TYR A 371 0.39 20.50 17.08
C TYR A 371 -1.06 20.15 17.34
N THR A 372 -1.52 20.17 18.59
CA THR A 372 -2.93 20.01 18.95
C THR A 372 -3.79 21.05 18.21
N PRO A 373 -4.89 20.64 17.52
CA PRO A 373 -5.54 19.33 17.59
C PRO A 373 -5.20 18.34 16.45
N TYR A 374 -4.06 18.49 15.77
CA TYR A 374 -3.70 17.75 14.54
C TYR A 374 -2.45 16.87 14.66
N GLY A 375 -2.16 16.34 15.85
CA GLY A 375 -1.03 15.45 16.10
C GLY A 375 -0.93 14.25 15.15
N SER A 376 -2.06 13.68 14.71
CA SER A 376 -2.08 12.55 13.77
C SER A 376 -1.61 12.95 12.38
N VAL A 377 -1.99 14.14 11.90
CA VAL A 377 -1.48 14.69 10.63
C VAL A 377 0.04 14.86 10.72
N VAL A 378 0.54 15.39 11.84
CA VAL A 378 1.98 15.51 12.08
C VAL A 378 2.68 14.15 12.05
N SER A 379 2.08 13.12 12.67
CA SER A 379 2.60 11.74 12.63
C SER A 379 2.85 11.27 11.18
N LEU A 380 1.93 11.56 10.25
CA LEU A 380 2.08 11.19 8.83
C LEU A 380 3.34 11.81 8.19
N TYR A 381 3.56 13.10 8.41
CA TYR A 381 4.72 13.81 7.87
C TYR A 381 6.03 13.37 8.53
N LEU A 382 6.02 13.11 9.84
CA LEU A 382 7.21 12.64 10.54
C LEU A 382 7.62 11.23 10.09
N TRP A 383 6.66 10.33 9.84
CA TRP A 383 6.95 9.04 9.22
C TRP A 383 7.51 9.16 7.81
N ALA A 384 6.95 10.05 6.98
CA ALA A 384 7.48 10.32 5.64
C ALA A 384 8.93 10.81 5.72
N LEU A 385 9.24 11.75 6.63
CA LEU A 385 10.59 12.27 6.83
C LEU A 385 11.56 11.19 7.31
N ALA A 386 11.16 10.39 8.31
CA ALA A 386 11.98 9.29 8.82
C ALA A 386 12.27 8.24 7.74
N GLY A 387 11.27 7.91 6.91
CA GLY A 387 11.43 6.97 5.80
C GLY A 387 12.36 7.47 4.69
N MET A 388 12.32 8.77 4.38
CA MET A 388 13.25 9.40 3.42
C MET A 388 14.69 9.33 3.92
N GLU A 389 14.93 9.62 5.20
CA GLU A 389 16.28 9.49 5.77
C GLU A 389 16.70 8.03 5.88
N ASP A 390 15.86 7.08 6.29
CA ASP A 390 16.25 5.66 6.31
C ASP A 390 16.61 5.13 4.92
N ALA A 391 15.89 5.60 3.89
CA ALA A 391 16.29 5.35 2.52
C ALA A 391 17.71 5.89 2.30
N LEU A 392 17.98 7.15 2.66
CA LEU A 392 19.29 7.83 2.48
C LEU A 392 20.43 7.30 3.39
N ALA A 393 20.17 6.93 4.65
CA ALA A 393 21.13 6.58 5.68
C ALA A 393 21.58 5.11 5.58
N ARG A 394 20.69 4.21 5.11
CA ARG A 394 21.11 2.86 4.67
C ARG A 394 22.15 2.91 3.53
N LYS A 395 22.38 4.07 2.92
CA LYS A 395 23.37 4.31 1.87
C LYS A 395 24.71 4.87 2.40
N VAL A 396 24.83 5.24 3.68
CA VAL A 396 26.06 5.86 4.21
C VAL A 396 26.84 4.94 5.17
N ALA A 397 26.21 3.93 5.78
CA ALA A 397 26.90 3.02 6.71
C ALA A 397 27.26 1.66 6.09
N ARG A 398 28.43 1.63 5.43
CA ARG A 398 29.51 0.61 5.50
C ARG A 398 30.56 0.99 4.43
N GLY A 399 31.27 2.07 4.72
CA GLY A 399 32.66 2.23 4.28
C GLY A 399 33.54 1.66 5.38
#